data_AF-A0A2E7E544-F1
#
_entry.id   AF-A0A2E7E544-F1
#
_cell.length_a   1.000
_cell.length_b   1.000
_cell.length_c   1.000
_cell.angle_alpha   90.00
_cell.angle_beta   90.00
_cell.angle_gamma   90.00
#
_symmetry.space_group_name_H-M   'P 1'
#
loop_
_entity.id
_entity.type
_entity.pdbx_description
1 polymer ?
#
loop_
_entity_poly.entity_id
_entity_poly.type
_entity_poly.pdbx_seq_one_letter_code
_entity_poly.pdbx_strand_id
1 'polypeptide(L)'
;LIVADLNQLELYYFWMQQFAMADRAVGELTGTTYSRSVRWHRDKDSHEHEESKIHLAPDLLLQQFLEVQKARSYLQGIVATYGQELTLPSNDHRAMVFKVAAQNKVKDKFLDSKTAQRKAEELWGYQPPYGRRNAHRHRAATWMAEHNGEIQADILLGHHVDGWDLFAPESSASMNILKELKTASDEVIVLNGFKLLRSPWQ
;
A
#
# COMPACT_ATOMS: atom_id res chain seq x y z
N LEU A 1 -1.65 -17.77 16.66
CA LEU A 1 -0.45 -17.87 15.82
C LEU A 1 -0.78 -17.43 14.40
N ILE A 2 -1.60 -18.17 13.63
CA ILE A 2 -1.94 -17.82 12.23
C ILE A 2 -2.38 -16.36 12.04
N VAL A 3 -3.39 -15.89 12.78
CA VAL A 3 -3.86 -14.49 12.68
C VAL A 3 -2.77 -13.47 13.02
N ALA A 4 -1.88 -13.79 13.96
CA ALA A 4 -0.81 -12.88 14.36
C ALA A 4 0.25 -12.73 13.27
N ASP A 5 0.67 -13.85 12.67
CA ASP A 5 1.66 -13.86 11.60
C ASP A 5 1.10 -13.22 10.31
N LEU A 6 -0.19 -13.43 10.02
CA LEU A 6 -0.83 -12.80 8.86
C LEU A 6 -0.87 -11.28 9.05
N ASN A 7 -1.22 -10.82 10.25
CA ASN A 7 -1.18 -9.40 10.58
C ASN A 7 0.23 -8.80 10.46
N GLN A 8 1.30 -9.57 10.70
CA GLN A 8 2.66 -9.10 10.44
C GLN A 8 2.92 -8.92 8.95
N LEU A 9 2.51 -9.88 8.12
CA LEU A 9 2.67 -9.82 6.66
C LEU A 9 1.85 -8.68 6.04
N GLU A 10 0.62 -8.49 6.50
CA GLU A 10 -0.26 -7.39 6.10
C GLU A 10 0.31 -6.03 6.50
N LEU A 11 0.82 -5.92 7.73
CA LEU A 11 1.43 -4.68 8.22
C LEU A 11 2.70 -4.35 7.43
N TYR A 12 3.50 -5.35 7.11
CA TYR A 12 4.68 -5.20 6.26
C TYR A 12 4.30 -4.70 4.87
N TYR A 13 3.30 -5.33 4.24
CA TYR A 13 2.78 -4.90 2.96
C TYR A 13 2.17 -3.49 3.00
N PHE A 14 1.47 -3.12 4.09
CA PHE A 14 0.98 -1.76 4.30
C PHE A 14 2.11 -0.74 4.23
N TRP A 15 3.18 -0.93 5.01
CA TRP A 15 4.29 0.02 5.02
C TRP A 15 5.02 0.07 3.68
N MET A 16 5.18 -1.08 3.05
CA MET A 16 5.75 -1.17 1.72
C MET A 16 4.95 -0.33 0.70
N GLN A 17 3.61 -0.38 0.73
CA GLN A 17 2.76 0.49 -0.09
C GLN A 17 2.99 1.98 0.21
N GLN A 18 3.08 2.34 1.49
CA GLN A 18 3.25 3.74 1.90
C GLN A 18 4.58 4.34 1.41
N PHE A 19 5.66 3.56 1.40
CA PHE A 19 6.96 3.99 0.87
C PHE A 19 7.00 3.94 -0.65
N ALA A 20 6.39 2.93 -1.27
CA ALA A 20 6.38 2.75 -2.72
C ALA A 20 5.55 3.81 -3.46
N MET A 21 4.35 4.08 -2.94
CA MET A 21 3.29 4.78 -3.67
C MET A 21 2.88 6.11 -3.01
N ALA A 22 3.42 6.39 -1.82
CA ALA A 22 3.15 7.61 -1.07
C ALA A 22 1.63 7.84 -0.86
N ASP A 23 0.87 6.77 -0.66
CA ASP A 23 -0.59 6.80 -0.54
C ASP A 23 -1.05 7.32 0.81
N ARG A 24 -2.22 7.99 0.87
CA ARG A 24 -2.95 8.02 2.16
C ARG A 24 -3.61 6.67 2.39
N ALA A 25 -3.59 6.24 3.66
CA ALA A 25 -4.30 5.04 4.05
C ALA A 25 -5.81 5.20 3.86
N VAL A 26 -6.49 4.06 3.86
CA VAL A 26 -7.93 3.94 3.62
C VAL A 26 -8.74 4.82 4.57
N GLY A 27 -9.64 5.62 4.01
CA GLY A 27 -10.67 6.42 4.67
C GLY A 27 -11.86 6.66 3.74
N GLU A 28 -12.88 7.39 4.21
CA GLU A 28 -14.14 7.60 3.48
C GLU A 28 -13.97 8.27 2.12
N LEU A 29 -12.91 9.07 1.95
CA LEU A 29 -12.63 9.83 0.73
C LEU A 29 -11.51 9.23 -0.12
N THR A 30 -11.00 8.05 0.24
CA THR A 30 -9.93 7.39 -0.51
C THR A 30 -10.45 6.14 -1.20
N GLY A 31 -10.05 5.91 -2.45
CA GLY A 31 -10.42 4.72 -3.21
C GLY A 31 -9.22 4.19 -3.97
N THR A 32 -9.08 2.86 -4.06
CA THR A 32 -8.02 2.28 -4.91
C THR A 32 -8.61 1.18 -5.77
N THR A 33 -8.36 1.27 -7.07
CA THR A 33 -8.75 0.27 -8.05
C THR A 33 -7.52 -0.20 -8.79
N TYR A 34 -7.42 -1.50 -9.04
CA TYR A 34 -6.32 -2.08 -9.79
C TYR A 34 -6.84 -2.71 -11.07
N SER A 35 -6.07 -2.53 -12.15
CA SER A 35 -6.20 -3.26 -13.39
C SER A 35 -4.82 -3.80 -13.77
N ARG A 36 -4.59 -5.08 -13.46
CA ARG A 36 -3.28 -5.74 -13.63
C ARG A 36 -2.19 -4.99 -12.83
N SER A 37 -1.19 -4.44 -13.52
CA SER A 37 -0.10 -3.64 -12.93
C SER A 37 -0.42 -2.15 -12.83
N VAL A 38 -1.53 -1.69 -13.40
CA VAL A 38 -1.95 -0.29 -13.34
C VAL A 38 -2.84 -0.09 -12.12
N ARG A 39 -2.48 0.89 -11.31
CA ARG A 39 -3.19 1.25 -10.10
C ARG A 39 -3.77 2.64 -10.26
N TRP A 40 -5.07 2.79 -10.06
CA TRP A 40 -5.71 4.09 -9.87
C TRP A 40 -6.04 4.30 -8.41
N HIS A 41 -5.68 5.46 -7.87
CA HIS A 41 -5.94 5.84 -6.48
C HIS A 41 -6.52 7.23 -6.42
N ARG A 42 -7.67 7.36 -5.78
CA ARG A 42 -8.21 8.65 -5.35
C ARG A 42 -7.77 8.87 -3.91
N ASP A 43 -7.07 9.96 -3.68
CA ASP A 43 -6.78 10.47 -2.35
C ASP A 43 -7.83 11.54 -1.98
N LYS A 44 -7.83 12.01 -0.73
CA LYS A 44 -8.63 13.16 -0.33
C LYS A 44 -8.08 14.42 -1.01
N ASP A 45 -8.94 15.12 -1.74
CA ASP A 45 -8.63 16.39 -2.37
C ASP A 45 -8.05 17.39 -1.34
N SER A 46 -7.00 18.10 -1.73
CA SER A 46 -6.47 19.22 -0.94
C SER A 46 -7.30 20.48 -1.24
N HIS A 47 -6.96 21.59 -0.60
CA HIS A 47 -7.59 22.87 -0.93
C HIS A 47 -7.25 23.32 -2.38
N GLU A 48 -6.11 22.88 -2.90
CA GLU A 48 -5.54 23.40 -4.16
C GLU A 48 -5.59 22.37 -5.29
N HIS A 49 -5.80 21.08 -4.99
CA HIS A 49 -5.69 19.99 -5.96
C HIS A 49 -6.75 18.91 -5.74
N GLU A 50 -7.31 18.42 -6.84
CA GLU A 50 -7.96 17.11 -6.87
C GLU A 50 -6.87 16.04 -6.82
N GLU A 51 -6.74 15.34 -5.67
CA GLU A 51 -5.63 14.41 -5.46
C GLU A 51 -6.03 13.01 -5.97
N SER A 52 -5.58 12.69 -7.18
CA SER A 52 -5.72 11.34 -7.74
C SER A 52 -4.40 10.89 -8.36
N LYS A 53 -4.23 9.58 -8.54
CA LYS A 53 -3.00 8.95 -9.02
C LYS A 53 -3.31 7.79 -9.95
N ILE A 54 -2.52 7.61 -10.99
CA ILE A 54 -2.40 6.43 -11.82
C ILE A 54 -0.92 6.12 -11.78
N HIS A 55 -0.57 4.97 -11.23
CA HIS A 55 0.80 4.52 -11.16
C HIS A 55 0.91 3.10 -11.67
N LEU A 56 2.11 2.74 -12.11
CA LEU A 56 2.47 1.35 -12.29
C LEU A 56 2.96 0.81 -10.94
N ALA A 57 2.39 -0.31 -10.50
CA ALA A 57 2.79 -0.93 -9.26
C ALA A 57 4.23 -1.48 -9.37
N PRO A 58 5.11 -1.18 -8.39
CA PRO A 58 6.46 -1.73 -8.32
C PRO A 58 6.45 -3.26 -8.27
N ASP A 59 7.45 -3.91 -8.85
CA ASP A 59 7.44 -5.37 -9.01
C ASP A 59 7.52 -6.08 -7.66
N LEU A 60 8.37 -5.57 -6.76
CA LEU A 60 8.51 -6.15 -5.43
C LEU A 60 7.20 -6.01 -4.64
N LEU A 61 6.48 -4.89 -4.82
CA LEU A 61 5.19 -4.65 -4.18
C LEU A 61 4.12 -5.63 -4.67
N LEU A 62 4.08 -5.88 -5.98
CA LEU A 62 3.19 -6.88 -6.59
C LEU A 62 3.51 -8.29 -6.08
N GLN A 63 4.78 -8.66 -6.00
CA GLN A 63 5.20 -9.96 -5.45
C GLN A 63 4.79 -10.09 -3.99
N GLN A 64 4.98 -9.05 -3.18
CA GLN A 64 4.57 -9.06 -1.77
C GLN A 64 3.06 -9.20 -1.62
N PHE A 65 2.28 -8.55 -2.48
CA PHE A 65 0.82 -8.70 -2.50
C PHE A 65 0.39 -10.14 -2.78
N LEU A 66 1.04 -10.83 -3.72
CA LEU A 66 0.74 -12.24 -4.00
C LEU A 66 1.01 -13.13 -2.79
N GLU A 67 2.07 -12.87 -2.02
CA GLU A 67 2.34 -13.59 -0.77
C GLU A 67 1.27 -13.31 0.30
N VAL A 68 0.80 -12.07 0.41
CA VAL A 68 -0.34 -11.70 1.28
C VAL A 68 -1.61 -12.43 0.86
N GLN A 69 -1.92 -12.48 -0.44
CA GLN A 69 -3.10 -13.18 -0.95
C GLN A 69 -3.07 -14.67 -0.63
N LYS A 70 -1.91 -15.33 -0.81
CA LYS A 70 -1.75 -16.75 -0.42
C LYS A 70 -2.05 -16.96 1.07
N ALA A 71 -1.50 -16.10 1.92
CA ALA A 71 -1.70 -16.18 3.37
C ALA A 71 -3.17 -15.91 3.77
N ARG A 72 -3.84 -14.95 3.11
CA ARG A 72 -5.28 -14.70 3.27
C ARG A 72 -6.11 -15.92 2.89
N SER A 73 -5.85 -16.53 1.73
CA SER A 73 -6.55 -17.74 1.27
C SER A 73 -6.33 -18.92 2.20
N TYR A 74 -5.11 -19.08 2.75
CA TYR A 74 -4.83 -20.11 3.76
C TYR A 74 -5.68 -19.91 5.02
N LEU A 75 -5.75 -18.68 5.56
CA LEU A 75 -6.60 -18.36 6.71
C LEU A 75 -8.07 -18.64 6.41
N GLN A 76 -8.56 -18.25 5.23
CA GLN A 76 -9.94 -18.52 4.81
C GLN A 76 -10.24 -20.02 4.82
N GLY A 77 -9.33 -20.85 4.28
CA GLY A 77 -9.45 -22.30 4.32
C GLY A 77 -9.54 -22.86 5.74
N ILE A 78 -8.65 -22.42 6.63
CA ILE A 78 -8.65 -22.84 8.04
C ILE A 78 -9.97 -22.43 8.73
N VAL A 79 -10.39 -21.17 8.56
CA VAL A 79 -11.64 -20.66 9.16
C VAL A 79 -12.85 -21.47 8.66
N ALA A 80 -12.87 -21.83 7.36
CA ALA A 80 -13.92 -22.68 6.80
C ALA A 80 -13.96 -24.08 7.42
N THR A 81 -12.81 -24.69 7.76
CA THR A 81 -12.79 -26.00 8.46
C THR A 81 -13.45 -25.96 9.84
N TYR A 82 -13.54 -24.79 10.45
CA TYR A 82 -14.24 -24.57 11.73
C TYR A 82 -15.71 -24.13 11.56
N GLY A 83 -16.27 -24.24 10.35
CA GLY A 83 -17.67 -23.87 10.07
C GLY A 83 -17.94 -22.37 10.13
N GLN A 84 -16.90 -21.56 9.93
CA GLN A 84 -16.99 -20.10 9.91
C GLN A 84 -16.76 -19.57 8.51
N GLU A 85 -17.30 -18.39 8.23
CA GLU A 85 -17.13 -17.70 6.95
C GLU A 85 -16.24 -16.47 7.14
N LEU A 86 -15.25 -16.33 6.24
CA LEU A 86 -14.42 -15.15 6.10
C LEU A 86 -14.54 -14.68 4.66
N THR A 87 -15.28 -13.59 4.44
CA THR A 87 -15.43 -12.99 3.12
C THR A 87 -14.28 -12.03 2.87
N LEU A 88 -13.31 -12.46 2.06
CA LEU A 88 -12.20 -11.63 1.65
C LEU A 88 -12.54 -10.92 0.34
N PRO A 89 -12.30 -9.61 0.22
CA PRO A 89 -12.49 -8.91 -1.05
C PRO A 89 -11.48 -9.43 -2.08
N SER A 90 -11.98 -9.98 -3.19
CA SER A 90 -11.14 -10.50 -4.27
C SER A 90 -10.42 -9.34 -4.96
N ASN A 91 -9.11 -9.51 -5.21
CA ASN A 91 -8.25 -8.52 -5.87
C ASN A 91 -8.16 -7.15 -5.19
N ASP A 92 -8.45 -7.06 -3.89
CA ASP A 92 -8.23 -5.84 -3.13
C ASP A 92 -6.81 -5.80 -2.57
N HIS A 93 -6.01 -4.90 -3.12
CA HIS A 93 -4.62 -4.67 -2.75
C HIS A 93 -4.46 -3.85 -1.47
N ARG A 94 -5.55 -3.40 -0.83
CA ARG A 94 -5.46 -2.72 0.45
C ARG A 94 -5.07 -3.73 1.53
N ALA A 95 -4.14 -3.34 2.39
CA ALA A 95 -3.74 -4.16 3.52
C ALA A 95 -4.87 -4.27 4.55
N MET A 96 -4.96 -5.40 5.24
CA MET A 96 -6.04 -5.72 6.17
C MET A 96 -5.50 -6.07 7.55
N VAL A 97 -6.36 -5.98 8.57
CA VAL A 97 -6.06 -6.50 9.91
C VAL A 97 -7.16 -7.45 10.34
N PHE A 98 -6.73 -8.60 10.82
CA PHE A 98 -7.59 -9.69 11.26
C PHE A 98 -7.60 -9.76 12.79
N LYS A 99 -8.76 -10.02 13.37
CA LYS A 99 -8.95 -10.21 14.81
C LYS A 99 -9.80 -11.45 15.05
N VAL A 100 -9.38 -12.27 16.01
CA VAL A 100 -10.23 -13.32 16.56
C VAL A 100 -11.23 -12.64 17.52
N ALA A 101 -12.51 -12.72 17.19
CA ALA A 101 -13.62 -12.26 18.00
C ALA A 101 -14.14 -13.38 18.91
N ALA A 102 -15.15 -13.06 19.74
CA ALA A 102 -15.86 -14.06 20.52
C ALA A 102 -16.42 -15.19 19.63
N GLN A 103 -16.52 -16.39 20.19
CA GLN A 103 -16.96 -17.60 19.47
C GLN A 103 -16.02 -18.03 18.33
N ASN A 104 -14.72 -17.71 18.45
CA ASN A 104 -13.67 -18.04 17.48
C ASN A 104 -13.83 -17.41 16.09
N LYS A 105 -14.77 -16.48 15.89
CA LYS A 105 -15.00 -15.84 14.59
C LYS A 105 -13.85 -14.93 14.21
N VAL A 106 -13.42 -14.94 12.96
CA VAL A 106 -12.43 -13.97 12.47
C VAL A 106 -13.15 -12.74 11.90
N LYS A 107 -12.79 -11.55 12.38
CA LYS A 107 -13.19 -10.26 11.81
C LYS A 107 -12.02 -9.62 11.10
N ASP A 108 -12.29 -9.00 9.97
CA ASP A 108 -11.32 -8.24 9.19
C ASP A 108 -11.75 -6.77 9.05
N LYS A 109 -10.77 -5.91 8.79
CA LYS A 109 -10.98 -4.54 8.33
C LYS A 109 -9.74 -4.06 7.58
N PHE A 110 -9.88 -3.08 6.69
CA PHE A 110 -8.72 -2.44 6.10
C PHE A 110 -7.85 -1.72 7.15
N LEU A 111 -6.54 -1.71 6.90
CA LEU A 111 -5.58 -0.99 7.72
C LEU A 111 -5.65 0.51 7.41
N ASP A 112 -6.07 1.29 8.41
CA ASP A 112 -5.89 2.73 8.47
C ASP A 112 -4.51 3.08 9.10
N SER A 113 -3.98 4.29 8.85
CA SER A 113 -2.66 4.69 9.35
C SER A 113 -2.55 4.62 10.87
N LYS A 114 -3.62 4.91 11.61
CA LYS A 114 -3.63 4.86 13.08
C LYS A 114 -3.46 3.42 13.57
N THR A 115 -4.18 2.48 12.96
CA THR A 115 -4.15 1.06 13.30
C THR A 115 -2.82 0.44 12.88
N ALA A 116 -2.30 0.78 11.70
CA ALA A 116 -1.00 0.32 11.23
C ALA A 116 0.14 0.80 12.15
N GLN A 117 0.18 2.09 12.48
CA GLN A 117 1.18 2.62 13.42
C GLN A 117 1.13 1.89 14.76
N ARG A 118 -0.05 1.81 15.38
CA ARG A 118 -0.22 1.10 16.66
C ARG A 118 0.23 -0.35 16.57
N LYS A 119 -0.07 -1.03 15.45
CA LYS A 119 0.37 -2.42 15.23
C LYS A 119 1.89 -2.53 15.03
N ALA A 120 2.52 -1.56 14.39
CA ALA A 120 3.98 -1.51 14.22
C ALA A 120 4.69 -1.27 15.56
N GLU A 121 4.12 -0.42 16.42
CA GLU A 121 4.58 -0.24 17.79
C GLU A 121 4.44 -1.53 18.60
N GLU A 122 3.26 -2.18 18.55
CA GLU A 122 2.96 -3.43 19.26
C GLU A 122 3.84 -4.61 18.81
N LEU A 123 4.08 -4.76 17.49
CA LEU A 123 4.73 -5.95 16.91
C LEU A 123 6.22 -5.78 16.71
N TRP A 124 6.69 -4.58 16.36
CA TRP A 124 8.08 -4.33 15.97
C TRP A 124 8.79 -3.33 16.87
N GLY A 125 8.09 -2.74 17.85
CA GLY A 125 8.62 -1.62 18.64
C GLY A 125 8.90 -0.39 17.79
N TYR A 126 8.30 -0.29 16.60
CA TYR A 126 8.58 0.80 15.66
C TYR A 126 7.83 2.06 16.06
N GLN A 127 8.55 3.16 16.30
CA GLN A 127 7.96 4.48 16.47
C GLN A 127 8.34 5.38 15.28
N PRO A 128 7.36 5.98 14.58
CA PRO A 128 7.68 6.88 13.50
C PRO A 128 8.40 8.12 14.04
N PRO A 129 9.44 8.60 13.34
CA PRO A 129 10.13 9.83 13.73
C PRO A 129 9.12 10.98 13.80
N TYR A 130 9.18 11.75 14.89
CA TYR A 130 8.31 12.90 15.17
C TYR A 130 6.82 12.59 15.36
N GLY A 131 6.41 11.32 15.51
CA GLY A 131 5.03 10.93 15.81
C GLY A 131 4.00 11.24 14.71
N ARG A 132 4.46 11.52 13.48
CA ARG A 132 3.59 11.88 12.35
C ARG A 132 3.25 10.65 11.51
N ARG A 133 1.95 10.32 11.43
CA ARG A 133 1.42 9.15 10.69
C ARG A 133 1.74 9.15 9.19
N ASN A 134 1.90 10.32 8.58
CA ASN A 134 2.14 10.47 7.15
C ASN A 134 3.60 10.79 6.81
N ALA A 135 4.52 10.73 7.79
CA ALA A 135 5.93 11.06 7.57
C ALA A 135 6.58 10.21 6.46
N HIS A 136 6.14 8.96 6.31
CA HIS A 136 6.67 8.01 5.33
C HIS A 136 6.35 8.43 3.90
N ARG A 137 5.12 8.90 3.64
CA ARG A 137 4.71 9.49 2.35
C ARG A 137 5.63 10.65 1.97
N HIS A 138 5.83 11.58 2.90
CA HIS A 138 6.70 12.73 2.65
C HIS A 138 8.16 12.33 2.45
N ARG A 139 8.67 11.35 3.19
CA ARG A 139 10.04 10.83 2.98
C ARG A 139 10.22 10.25 1.59
N ALA A 140 9.26 9.47 1.10
CA ALA A 140 9.31 8.92 -0.25
C ALA A 140 9.27 10.02 -1.30
N ALA A 141 8.38 11.01 -1.15
CA ALA A 141 8.27 12.13 -2.07
C ALA A 141 9.50 13.06 -2.05
N THR A 142 10.07 13.33 -0.87
CA THR A 142 11.31 14.10 -0.74
C THR A 142 12.47 13.40 -1.45
N TRP A 143 12.64 12.09 -1.22
CA TRP A 143 13.67 11.32 -1.92
C TRP A 143 13.47 11.38 -3.45
N MET A 144 12.22 11.20 -3.91
CA MET A 144 11.87 11.26 -5.33
C MET A 144 12.19 12.63 -5.94
N ALA A 145 11.90 13.73 -5.23
CA ALA A 145 12.19 15.08 -5.68
C ALA A 145 13.70 15.32 -5.83
N GLU A 146 14.50 14.82 -4.88
CA GLU A 146 15.96 14.99 -4.86
C GLU A 146 16.67 14.17 -5.95
N HIS A 147 16.13 13.02 -6.36
CA HIS A 147 16.83 12.07 -7.24
C HIS A 147 16.25 12.02 -8.66
N ASN A 148 14.94 12.21 -8.82
CA ASN A 148 14.26 12.06 -10.10
C ASN A 148 13.69 13.39 -10.61
N GLY A 149 13.31 14.28 -9.69
CA GLY A 149 12.78 15.61 -10.00
C GLY A 149 11.43 15.89 -9.35
N GLU A 150 11.08 17.18 -9.31
CA GLU A 150 9.85 17.68 -8.69
C GLU A 150 8.60 17.09 -9.36
N ILE A 151 8.59 16.97 -10.69
CA ILE A 151 7.48 16.38 -11.45
C ILE A 151 7.17 14.96 -10.97
N GLN A 152 8.19 14.11 -10.80
CA GLN A 152 8.01 12.74 -10.32
C GLN A 152 7.51 12.71 -8.88
N ALA A 153 8.00 13.61 -8.01
CA ALA A 153 7.49 13.73 -6.65
C ALA A 153 6.02 14.15 -6.61
N ASP A 154 5.63 15.12 -7.44
CA ASP A 154 4.27 15.61 -7.56
C ASP A 154 3.33 14.51 -8.06
N ILE A 155 3.71 13.78 -9.11
CA ILE A 155 2.93 12.65 -9.61
C ILE A 155 2.84 11.53 -8.58
N LEU A 156 3.92 11.23 -7.86
CA LEU A 156 3.92 10.27 -6.76
C LEU A 156 2.91 10.70 -5.67
N LEU A 157 2.77 12.00 -5.44
CA LEU A 157 1.81 12.58 -4.50
C LEU A 157 0.41 12.77 -5.09
N GLY A 158 0.21 12.63 -6.39
CA GLY A 158 -1.06 12.88 -7.08
C GLY A 158 -1.35 14.36 -7.35
N HIS A 159 -0.31 15.18 -7.39
CA HIS A 159 -0.33 16.62 -7.61
C HIS A 159 -0.09 16.91 -9.09
N HIS A 160 -1.01 16.48 -9.94
CA HIS A 160 -0.87 16.65 -11.39
C HIS A 160 -1.00 18.11 -11.79
N VAL A 161 0.04 18.66 -12.44
CA VAL A 161 0.10 20.07 -12.86
C VAL A 161 -0.68 20.31 -14.15
N ASP A 162 -0.70 19.34 -15.06
CA ASP A 162 -1.32 19.42 -16.40
C ASP A 162 -2.48 18.41 -16.59
N GLY A 163 -2.77 17.59 -15.57
CA GLY A 163 -3.84 16.59 -15.59
C GLY A 163 -3.41 15.21 -16.09
N TRP A 164 -4.37 14.47 -16.67
CA TRP A 164 -4.23 13.08 -17.07
C TRP A 164 -4.23 12.92 -18.60
N ASP A 165 -3.05 12.83 -19.23
CA ASP A 165 -2.95 12.39 -20.62
C ASP A 165 -1.85 11.33 -20.81
N LEU A 166 -2.27 10.06 -20.88
CA LEU A 166 -1.38 8.91 -21.03
C LEU A 166 -0.63 8.88 -22.38
N PHE A 167 -1.13 9.59 -23.40
CA PHE A 167 -0.60 9.58 -24.76
C PHE A 167 0.26 10.80 -25.08
N ALA A 168 0.12 11.90 -24.33
CA ALA A 168 0.98 13.06 -24.47
C ALA A 168 2.36 12.77 -23.85
N PRO A 169 3.47 12.89 -24.61
CA PRO A 169 4.81 12.56 -24.09
C PRO A 169 5.26 13.47 -22.95
N GLU A 170 4.83 14.73 -22.99
CA GLU A 170 5.18 15.77 -22.00
C GLU A 170 4.22 15.81 -20.80
N SER A 171 3.18 14.96 -20.77
CA SER A 171 2.23 15.01 -19.67
C SER A 171 2.80 14.41 -18.39
N SER A 172 2.45 14.99 -17.24
CA SER A 172 2.78 14.40 -15.92
C SER A 172 2.13 13.01 -15.72
N ALA A 173 1.19 12.61 -16.58
CA ALA A 173 0.61 11.28 -16.57
C ALA A 173 1.05 10.38 -17.74
N SER A 174 2.12 10.72 -18.46
CA SER A 174 2.57 9.94 -19.62
C SER A 174 3.14 8.58 -19.24
N MET A 175 3.03 7.59 -20.14
CA MET A 175 3.58 6.25 -19.91
C MET A 175 5.10 6.24 -19.64
N ASN A 176 5.84 7.23 -20.14
CA ASN A 176 7.28 7.34 -19.88
C ASN A 176 7.53 7.70 -18.42
N ILE A 177 6.87 8.75 -17.93
CA ILE A 177 7.03 9.17 -16.53
C ILE A 177 6.51 8.09 -15.58
N LEU A 178 5.42 7.39 -15.91
CA LEU A 178 4.93 6.28 -15.09
C LEU A 178 5.92 5.11 -14.97
N LYS A 179 6.75 4.85 -15.99
CA LYS A 179 7.81 3.83 -15.95
C LYS A 179 9.01 4.30 -15.11
N GLU A 180 9.37 5.57 -15.21
CA GLU A 180 10.40 6.18 -14.35
C GLU A 180 9.99 6.10 -12.88
N LEU A 181 8.75 6.52 -12.57
CA LEU A 181 8.14 6.40 -11.25
C LEU A 181 8.17 4.96 -10.73
N LYS A 182 7.78 3.98 -11.54
CA LYS A 182 7.84 2.56 -11.12
C LYS A 182 9.24 2.16 -10.69
N THR A 183 10.25 2.53 -11.49
CA THR A 183 11.66 2.18 -11.25
C THR A 183 12.15 2.84 -9.96
N ALA A 184 11.90 4.14 -9.81
CA ALA A 184 12.26 4.89 -8.62
C ALA A 184 11.53 4.37 -7.36
N SER A 185 10.25 4.01 -7.47
CA SER A 185 9.51 3.39 -6.37
C SER A 185 10.06 2.01 -5.97
N ASP A 186 10.49 1.18 -6.93
CA ASP A 186 11.20 -0.08 -6.64
C ASP A 186 12.51 0.20 -5.87
N GLU A 187 13.26 1.25 -6.22
CA GLU A 187 14.48 1.66 -5.50
C GLU A 187 14.19 2.15 -4.07
N VAL A 188 13.16 3.00 -3.88
CA VAL A 188 12.75 3.49 -2.55
C VAL A 188 12.43 2.33 -1.61
N ILE A 189 11.72 1.32 -2.11
CA ILE A 189 11.38 0.12 -1.33
C ILE A 189 12.66 -0.58 -0.86
N VAL A 190 13.60 -0.84 -1.77
CA VAL A 190 14.87 -1.53 -1.46
C VAL A 190 15.73 -0.71 -0.49
N LEU A 191 15.83 0.61 -0.69
CA LEU A 191 16.59 1.53 0.17
C LEU A 191 16.05 1.57 1.60
N ASN A 192 14.74 1.40 1.77
CA ASN A 192 14.11 1.31 3.10
C ASN A 192 14.18 -0.10 3.70
N GLY A 193 14.96 -1.01 3.11
CA GLY A 193 15.24 -2.34 3.64
C GLY A 193 14.11 -3.35 3.39
N PHE A 194 13.11 -3.01 2.58
CA PHE A 194 12.08 -3.95 2.21
C PHE A 194 12.65 -5.01 1.25
N LYS A 195 12.29 -6.25 1.53
CA LYS A 195 12.51 -7.46 0.74
C LYS A 195 11.22 -8.27 0.65
N LEU A 196 11.17 -9.25 -0.26
CA LEU A 196 10.03 -10.16 -0.33
C LEU A 196 9.96 -11.01 0.95
N LEU A 197 8.84 -10.90 1.68
CA LEU A 197 8.49 -11.82 2.76
C LEU A 197 7.51 -12.86 2.23
N ARG A 198 7.93 -14.13 2.30
CA ARG A 198 7.10 -15.27 1.88
C ARG A 198 6.02 -15.56 2.93
N SER A 199 4.87 -16.04 2.46
CA SER A 199 3.85 -16.61 3.34
C SER A 199 4.49 -17.70 4.22
N PRO A 200 4.31 -17.66 5.56
CA PRO A 200 4.84 -18.69 6.45
C PRO A 200 4.08 -20.01 6.37
N TRP A 201 2.94 -20.04 5.66
CA TRP A 201 2.15 -21.25 5.41
C TRP A 201 2.22 -21.58 3.94
N GLN A 202 3.15 -22.50 3.64
CA GLN A 202 3.34 -23.20 2.38
C GLN A 202 3.56 -24.67 2.71
#